data_AF-A0A3B8VN54-F1
#
_entry.id   AF-A0A3B8VN54-F1
#
_cell.length_a   1.000
_cell.length_b   1.000
_cell.length_c   1.000
_cell.angle_alpha   90.00
_cell.angle_beta   90.00
_cell.angle_gamma   90.00
#
_symmetry.space_group_name_H-M   'P 1'
#
loop_
_entity.id
_entity.type
_entity.pdbx_description
1 polymer ?
#
loop_
_entity_poly.entity_id
_entity_poly.type
_entity_poly.pdbx_seq_one_letter_code
_entity_poly.pdbx_strand_id
1 'polypeptide(L)'
;MWNFWAGVSVLTSVTHGDSTVYAGSNDGYLYALDSNDGSLRWRFRTGGEVQSTQVLDHGVLYFASNDEQVYAVDSVSGREIWKFDAGDHIMAP
;
A
#
# COMPACT_ATOMS: atom_id res chain seq x y z
N MET A 1 19.23 -15.86 -3.74
CA MET A 1 19.36 -14.39 -3.79
C MET A 1 18.94 -13.97 -5.18
N TRP A 2 17.79 -13.31 -5.34
CA TRP A 2 17.31 -12.87 -6.64
C TRP A 2 16.99 -11.38 -6.54
N ASN A 3 17.52 -10.58 -7.46
CA ASN A 3 17.20 -9.17 -7.64
C ASN A 3 16.61 -9.02 -9.03
N PHE A 4 15.41 -8.42 -9.13
CA PHE A 4 14.79 -8.09 -10.39
C PHE A 4 14.74 -6.58 -10.54
N TRP A 5 15.40 -6.07 -11.58
CA TRP A 5 15.39 -4.66 -11.95
C TRP A 5 14.19 -4.45 -12.87
N ALA A 6 13.11 -3.90 -12.34
CA ALA A 6 12.07 -3.27 -13.13
C ALA A 6 12.06 -1.79 -12.76
N GLY A 7 11.78 -0.90 -13.72
CA GLY A 7 11.62 0.56 -13.52
C GLY A 7 10.39 0.93 -12.69
N VAL A 8 10.15 0.18 -11.61
CA VAL A 8 9.13 0.36 -10.60
C VAL A 8 9.91 0.52 -9.31
N SER A 9 9.80 1.66 -8.63
CA SER A 9 10.39 1.85 -7.31
C SER A 9 9.65 0.96 -6.32
N VAL A 10 10.01 -0.33 -6.25
CA VAL A 10 9.46 -1.23 -5.25
C VAL A 10 10.18 -0.96 -3.92
N LEU A 11 9.75 0.09 -3.21
CA LEU A 11 10.10 0.26 -1.80
C LEU A 11 9.30 -0.78 -1.01
N THR A 12 9.77 -2.04 -1.04
CA THR A 12 9.15 -3.12 -0.29
C THR A 12 9.32 -2.83 1.21
N SER A 13 8.23 -2.50 1.90
CA SER A 13 8.13 -2.81 3.33
C SER A 13 7.32 -4.09 3.41
N VAL A 14 8.02 -5.23 3.35
CA VAL A 14 7.37 -6.52 3.51
C VAL A 14 7.00 -6.66 4.97
N THR A 15 5.73 -6.50 5.27
CA THR A 15 5.16 -6.96 6.53
C THR A 15 4.54 -8.33 6.29
N HIS A 16 5.09 -9.35 6.95
CA HIS A 16 4.61 -10.72 6.82
C HIS A 16 3.29 -10.84 7.59
N GLY A 17 2.17 -10.80 6.86
CA GLY A 17 0.89 -11.32 7.35
C GLY A 17 0.67 -12.71 6.76
N ASP A 18 1.23 -13.73 7.41
CA ASP A 18 1.18 -15.19 7.17
C ASP A 18 1.32 -15.78 5.75
N SER A 19 1.01 -15.08 4.64
CA SER A 19 1.28 -15.48 3.25
C SER A 19 1.03 -14.35 2.22
N THR A 20 1.15 -13.06 2.57
CA THR A 20 0.87 -11.95 1.63
C THR A 20 2.02 -10.96 1.55
N VAL A 21 2.35 -10.55 0.32
CA VAL A 21 3.29 -9.47 0.00
C VAL A 21 2.48 -8.26 -0.47
N TYR A 22 2.76 -7.09 0.10
CA TYR A 22 2.16 -5.82 -0.33
C TYR A 22 3.16 -5.01 -1.14
N ALA A 23 2.70 -4.41 -2.24
CA ALA A 23 3.53 -3.61 -3.13
C ALA A 23 2.78 -2.37 -3.61
N GLY A 24 3.29 -1.19 -3.25
CA GLY A 24 2.88 0.08 -3.86
C GLY A 24 3.49 0.25 -5.25
N SER A 25 2.77 0.93 -6.13
CA SER A 25 3.19 1.17 -7.52
C SER A 25 2.91 2.60 -7.97
N ASN A 26 3.70 3.05 -8.94
CA ASN A 26 3.54 4.36 -9.58
C ASN A 26 2.32 4.42 -10.51
N ASP A 27 1.63 3.31 -10.74
CA ASP A 27 0.37 3.28 -11.49
C ASP A 27 -0.86 3.71 -10.66
N GLY A 28 -0.64 4.08 -9.40
CA GLY A 28 -1.69 4.46 -8.46
C GLY A 28 -2.46 3.27 -7.90
N TYR A 29 -1.77 2.13 -7.75
CA TYR A 29 -2.30 0.97 -7.06
C TYR A 29 -1.38 0.50 -5.93
N LEU A 30 -2.04 -0.02 -4.90
CA LEU A 30 -1.44 -0.94 -3.95
C LEU A 30 -1.89 -2.36 -4.30
N TYR A 31 -0.93 -3.28 -4.39
CA TYR A 31 -1.16 -4.68 -4.71
C TYR A 31 -0.94 -5.57 -3.48
N ALA A 32 -1.77 -6.58 -3.32
CA ALA A 32 -1.54 -7.70 -2.41
C ALA A 32 -1.37 -8.98 -3.22
N LEU A 33 -0.25 -9.64 -3.02
CA LEU A 33 0.18 -10.83 -3.76
C LEU A 33 0.33 -11.99 -2.80
N ASP A 34 0.01 -13.20 -3.25
CA ASP A 34 0.36 -14.42 -2.51
C ASP A 34 1.88 -14.57 -2.46
N SER A 35 2.42 -14.85 -1.28
CA SER A 35 3.88 -14.98 -1.11
C SER A 35 4.46 -16.25 -1.72
N ASN A 36 3.65 -17.27 -1.99
CA ASN A 36 4.12 -18.56 -2.50
C ASN A 36 4.29 -18.55 -4.03
N ASP A 37 3.33 -17.96 -4.74
CA ASP A 37 3.30 -17.99 -6.21
C ASP A 37 3.23 -16.61 -6.88
N GLY A 38 3.09 -15.53 -6.11
CA GLY A 38 2.98 -14.16 -6.62
C GLY A 38 1.63 -13.84 -7.25
N SER A 39 0.62 -14.71 -7.10
CA SER A 39 -0.71 -14.47 -7.64
C SER A 39 -1.37 -13.26 -6.99
N LEU A 40 -2.14 -12.51 -7.77
CA LEU A 40 -2.86 -11.34 -7.28
C LEU A 40 -4.01 -11.76 -6.35
N ARG A 41 -3.95 -11.36 -5.08
CA ARG A 41 -5.05 -11.53 -4.12
C ARG A 41 -6.06 -10.40 -4.27
N TRP A 42 -5.58 -9.16 -4.22
CA TRP A 42 -6.39 -7.96 -4.43
C TRP A 42 -5.53 -6.77 -4.84
N ARG A 43 -6.17 -5.71 -5.35
CA ARG A 43 -5.54 -4.40 -5.58
C ARG A 43 -6.45 -3.28 -5.11
N PHE A 44 -5.86 -2.22 -4.60
CA PHE A 44 -6.52 -1.01 -4.15
C PHE A 44 -6.10 0.16 -5.04
N ARG A 45 -7.06 0.96 -5.52
CA ARG A 45 -6.79 2.11 -6.40
C ARG A 45 -6.75 3.40 -5.59
N THR A 46 -5.67 4.16 -5.74
CA THR A 46 -5.53 5.52 -5.20
C THR A 46 -5.74 6.58 -6.28
N GLY A 47 -5.71 7.85 -5.88
CA GLY A 47 -5.71 8.99 -6.80
C GLY A 47 -4.31 9.31 -7.35
N GLY A 48 -3.25 8.89 -6.65
CA GLY A 48 -1.85 9.17 -7.01
C GLY A 48 -0.95 7.95 -6.79
N GLU A 49 0.34 8.10 -7.07
CA GLU A 49 1.34 7.02 -6.91
C GLU A 49 1.40 6.51 -5.46
N VAL A 50 1.67 5.22 -5.27
CA VAL A 50 1.90 4.63 -3.94
C VAL A 50 3.40 4.34 -3.79
N GLN A 51 4.15 5.36 -3.38
CA GLN A 51 5.61 5.26 -3.16
C GLN A 51 6.01 5.13 -1.68
N SER A 52 5.04 5.12 -0.77
CA SER A 52 5.30 5.19 0.67
C SER A 52 5.63 3.82 1.30
N THR A 53 6.29 3.86 2.45
CA THR A 53 6.46 2.70 3.34
C THR A 53 5.10 2.29 3.90
N GLN A 54 4.72 1.02 3.74
CA GLN A 54 3.48 0.48 4.28
C GLN A 54 3.69 -0.06 5.71
N VAL A 55 2.68 0.05 6.57
CA VAL A 55 2.67 -0.52 7.93
C VAL A 55 1.46 -1.43 8.07
N LEU A 56 1.65 -2.67 8.49
CA LEU A 56 0.55 -3.58 8.85
C LEU A 56 0.50 -3.73 10.36
N ASP A 57 -0.66 -3.46 10.94
CA ASP A 57 -0.93 -3.65 12.35
C ASP A 57 -2.34 -4.22 12.54
N HIS A 58 -2.46 -5.30 13.30
CA HIS A 58 -3.74 -5.97 13.62
C HIS A 58 -4.68 -6.20 12.41
N GLY A 59 -4.13 -6.57 11.25
CA GLY A 59 -4.93 -6.83 10.03
C GLY A 59 -5.33 -5.58 9.25
N VAL A 60 -4.82 -4.40 9.63
CA VAL A 60 -5.01 -3.15 8.91
C VAL A 60 -3.69 -2.71 8.30
N LEU A 61 -3.70 -2.47 7.00
CA LEU A 61 -2.57 -1.95 6.26
C LEU A 61 -2.72 -0.45 6.05
N TYR A 62 -1.73 0.29 6.50
CA TYR A 62 -1.64 1.74 6.41
C TYR A 62 -0.60 2.14 5.37
N PHE A 63 -0.94 3.08 4.50
CA PHE A 63 -0.02 3.60 3.49
C PHE A 63 -0.44 5.01 3.06
N ALA A 64 0.53 5.80 2.61
CA ALA A 64 0.30 7.11 2.02
C ALA A 64 0.41 7.04 0.48
N SER A 65 -0.27 7.95 -0.20
CA SER A 65 -0.17 8.11 -1.64
C SER A 65 0.15 9.57 -1.99
N ASN A 66 0.69 9.79 -3.19
CA ASN A 66 0.98 11.12 -3.73
C ASN A 66 -0.29 11.93 -4.08
N ASP A 67 -1.48 11.41 -3.79
CA ASP A 67 -2.75 12.17 -3.80
C ASP A 67 -3.02 12.91 -2.48
N GLU A 68 -1.99 13.06 -1.63
CA GLU A 68 -2.06 13.74 -0.34
C GLU A 68 -2.96 13.02 0.67
N GLN A 69 -3.29 11.74 0.44
CA GLN A 69 -4.10 10.94 1.36
C GLN A 69 -3.27 9.88 2.09
N VAL A 70 -3.69 9.58 3.31
CA VAL A 70 -3.32 8.38 4.07
C VAL A 70 -4.49 7.43 4.08
N TYR A 71 -4.26 6.17 3.72
CA TYR A 71 -5.26 5.12 3.66
C TYR A 71 -5.04 4.10 4.75
N ALA A 72 -6.15 3.57 5.28
CA ALA A 72 -6.19 2.33 6.04
C ALA A 72 -7.09 1.35 5.31
N VAL A 73 -6.55 0.18 4.97
CA VAL A 73 -7.28 -0.88 4.28
C VAL A 73 -7.22 -2.18 5.07
N ASP A 74 -8.28 -2.95 5.00
CA ASP A 74 -8.31 -4.31 5.52
C ASP A 74 -7.31 -5.17 4.74
N SER A 75 -6.36 -5.80 5.43
CA SER A 75 -5.24 -6.48 4.79
C SER A 75 -5.65 -7.75 4.03
N VAL A 76 -6.79 -8.35 4.40
CA VAL A 76 -7.28 -9.59 3.80
C VAL A 76 -8.09 -9.32 2.54
N SER A 77 -8.99 -8.35 2.60
CA SER A 77 -9.94 -8.03 1.54
C SER A 77 -9.54 -6.87 0.65
N GLY A 78 -8.60 -6.03 1.08
CA GLY A 78 -8.20 -4.81 0.39
C GLY A 78 -9.26 -3.71 0.42
N ARG A 79 -10.26 -3.79 1.32
CA ARG A 79 -11.33 -2.79 1.43
C ARG A 79 -10.84 -1.59 2.24
N GLU A 80 -11.18 -0.38 1.78
CA GLU A 80 -10.98 0.84 2.56
C GLU A 80 -11.72 0.74 3.90
N ILE A 81 -10.99 0.95 4.99
CA ILE A 81 -11.55 1.16 6.33
C ILE A 81 -11.79 2.65 6.53
N TRP A 82 -10.76 3.46 6.25
CA TRP A 82 -10.83 4.91 6.25
C TRP A 82 -9.71 5.51 5.38
N LYS A 83 -9.86 6.79 5.05
CA LYS A 83 -8.78 7.63 4.53
C LYS A 83 -8.76 8.97 5.25
N PHE A 84 -7.58 9.58 5.31
CA PHE A 84 -7.34 10.87 5.91
C PHE A 84 -6.68 11.79 4.90
N ASP A 85 -7.20 13.00 4.76
CA ASP A 85 -6.63 14.04 3.92
C ASP A 85 -5.47 14.71 4.66
N ALA A 86 -4.24 14.39 4.26
CA ALA A 86 -3.03 14.99 4.82
C ALA A 86 -2.68 16.32 4.14
N GLY A 87 -3.40 16.71 3.08
CA GLY A 87 -3.26 17.97 2.35
C GLY A 87 -4.04 19.13 2.96
N ASP A 88 -4.86 18.91 4.00
CA ASP A 88 -5.57 20.00 4.63
C ASP A 88 -4.57 20.91 5.36
N HIS A 89 -4.50 22.17 4.89
CA HIS A 89 -3.76 23.23 5.52
C HIS A 89 -4.31 23.37 6.93
N ILE A 90 -3.58 22.88 7.94
CA ILE A 90 -3.99 23.02 9.34
C ILE A 90 -4.02 24.52 9.65
N MET A 91 -5.17 25.17 9.46
CA MET A 91 -5.41 26.51 9.98
C MET A 91 -5.56 26.36 11.49
N ALA A 92 -4.45 26.56 12.20
CA ALA A 92 -4.50 26.80 13.63
C ALA A 92 -5.24 28.13 13.89
N PRO A 93 -6.20 28.18 14.84
CA PRO A 93 -6.80 29.44 15.28
C PRO A 93 -5.82 30.35 16.02
#